data_AF-A0A3Q0CSM7-F1
#
_entry.id   AF-A0A3Q0CSM7-F1
#
_cell.length_a   1.000
_cell.length_b   1.000
_cell.length_c   1.000
_cell.angle_alpha   90.00
_cell.angle_beta   90.00
_cell.angle_gamma   90.00
#
_symmetry.space_group_name_H-M   'P 1'
#
loop_
_entity.id
_entity.type
_entity.pdbx_description
1 polymer ?
#
loop_
_entity_poly.entity_id
_entity_poly.type
_entity_poly.pdbx_seq_one_letter_code
_entity_poly.pdbx_strand_id
1 'polypeptide(L)'
;MEGDQLEALDFSSEGLHAEVTMVVTGEPPGAVEEELDNEEEEETSVEVIDSLSLLDVLRVSTIMEDIIDQLSILGYIIPVQYERRQSLSQKTSHERTSMASSTRKSSVPLSAKEKSTGPEIKQRGQDFILKTPTRQTMMTLETLKKIQNDRQYFSDVIANAMKEMQDSGSFRSLLETLGKERDNRINFHDVITREEKGRRQIKSLQKQLVDVKKERQMQVQNGNEYIAHLKDQLQEMKAKTNLENLYMKRNTELQISQTQKKCNRAEELLLEEIEKLRMKTEEENRVHMEIEMFLRKEQQVSLPAI
;
A
#
# COMPACT_ATOMS: atom_id res chain seq x y z
N MET A 1 -19.76 13.23 63.85
CA MET A 1 -19.51 14.60 64.30
C MET A 1 -18.15 15.00 63.78
N GLU A 2 -18.08 16.18 63.15
CA GLU A 2 -16.89 16.99 62.82
C GLU A 2 -15.85 16.35 61.88
N GLY A 3 -15.42 16.93 60.76
CA GLY A 3 -15.48 18.31 60.29
C GLY A 3 -14.04 18.78 59.98
N ASP A 4 -13.82 19.22 58.73
CA ASP A 4 -12.70 20.09 58.25
C ASP A 4 -11.26 19.51 58.23
N GLN A 5 -10.36 19.89 57.32
CA GLN A 5 -10.35 20.93 56.27
C GLN A 5 -9.24 20.59 55.24
N LEU A 6 -9.38 21.18 54.05
CA LEU A 6 -8.40 21.22 52.98
C LEU A 6 -7.11 21.95 53.39
N GLU A 7 -5.97 21.47 52.92
CA GLU A 7 -4.85 22.33 52.53
C GLU A 7 -4.39 21.93 51.12
N ALA A 8 -4.70 22.83 50.18
CA ALA A 8 -4.13 22.88 48.86
C ALA A 8 -2.73 23.51 48.96
N LEU A 9 -1.74 22.91 48.32
CA LEU A 9 -0.53 23.62 47.90
C LEU A 9 -0.22 23.29 46.44
N ASP A 10 -0.38 24.35 45.65
CA ASP A 10 0.06 24.57 44.29
C ASP A 10 1.44 23.99 43.99
N PHE A 11 1.53 23.27 42.87
CA PHE A 11 2.69 23.41 42.00
C PHE A 11 2.24 23.73 40.58
N SER A 12 2.42 25.02 40.30
CA SER A 12 2.52 25.73 39.03
C SER A 12 2.60 24.87 37.75
N SER A 13 1.61 25.13 36.91
CA SER A 13 1.59 24.97 35.47
C SER A 13 2.76 25.69 34.80
N GLU A 14 3.58 24.97 34.01
CA GLU A 14 4.33 25.56 32.90
C GLU A 14 4.77 24.45 31.92
N GLY A 15 4.19 24.46 30.72
CA GLY A 15 4.46 23.46 29.69
C GLY A 15 3.30 23.33 28.72
N LEU A 16 2.98 24.43 28.03
CA LEU A 16 1.94 24.55 27.03
C LEU A 16 1.98 23.40 26.01
N HIS A 17 1.03 22.47 26.09
CA HIS A 17 0.65 21.68 24.93
C HIS A 17 -0.15 22.59 23.99
N ALA A 18 0.56 23.26 23.08
CA ALA A 18 -0.07 23.87 21.93
C ALA A 18 -0.55 22.74 21.01
N GLU A 19 -1.79 22.32 21.22
CA GLU A 19 -2.58 21.58 20.27
C GLU A 19 -2.78 22.45 19.03
N VAL A 20 -1.85 22.32 18.08
CA VAL A 20 -2.01 22.85 16.73
C VAL A 20 -2.53 21.70 15.87
N THR A 21 -3.85 21.52 15.88
CA THR A 21 -4.55 20.89 14.75
C THR A 21 -4.36 21.77 13.53
N MET A 22 -3.25 21.58 12.83
CA MET A 22 -3.04 22.18 11.52
C MET A 22 -3.81 21.32 10.51
N VAL A 23 -5.07 21.68 10.29
CA VAL A 23 -5.79 21.28 9.08
C VAL A 23 -5.08 21.97 7.92
N VAL A 24 -4.04 21.32 7.40
CA VAL A 24 -3.38 21.72 6.16
C VAL A 24 -4.26 21.21 5.04
N THR A 25 -5.32 21.95 4.74
CA THR A 25 -5.92 21.95 3.41
C THR A 25 -4.89 22.57 2.46
N GLY A 26 -3.96 21.73 2.00
CA GLY A 26 -3.10 22.03 0.88
C GLY A 26 -3.95 22.06 -0.38
N GLU A 27 -4.57 23.21 -0.65
CA GLU A 27 -5.08 23.54 -1.96
C GLU A 27 -3.89 23.43 -2.95
N PRO A 28 -4.03 22.69 -4.06
CA PRO A 28 -2.92 22.51 -4.98
C PRO A 28 -2.57 23.88 -5.61
N PRO A 29 -1.29 24.20 -5.79
CA PRO A 29 -0.91 25.44 -6.43
C PRO A 29 -1.58 25.50 -7.80
N GLY A 30 -2.31 26.61 -8.01
CA GLY A 30 -3.04 26.90 -9.22
C GLY A 30 -2.17 26.58 -10.43
N ALA A 31 -2.76 25.84 -11.36
CA ALA A 31 -2.19 25.64 -12.67
C ALA A 31 -1.87 27.03 -13.23
N VAL A 32 -0.58 27.37 -13.26
CA VAL A 32 -0.09 28.42 -14.12
C VAL A 32 -0.43 27.92 -15.50
N GLU A 33 -1.47 28.51 -16.08
CA GLU A 33 -1.79 28.36 -17.49
C GLU A 33 -0.54 28.83 -18.23
N GLU A 34 0.24 27.87 -18.73
CA GLU A 34 1.17 28.16 -19.81
C GLU A 34 0.26 28.56 -20.98
N GLU A 35 0.19 29.86 -21.23
CA GLU A 35 -0.27 30.43 -22.48
C GLU A 35 0.55 29.75 -23.59
N LEU A 36 -0.03 28.71 -24.17
CA LEU A 36 0.40 28.22 -25.46
C LEU A 36 -0.02 29.30 -26.44
N ASP A 37 0.98 29.96 -27.01
CA ASP A 37 0.85 30.85 -28.15
C ASP A 37 -0.11 30.21 -29.15
N ASN A 38 -1.33 30.75 -29.22
CA ASN A 38 -2.23 30.49 -30.32
C ASN A 38 -1.56 31.09 -31.55
N GLU A 39 -0.95 30.24 -32.37
CA GLU A 39 -0.74 30.58 -33.77
C GLU A 39 -2.13 30.88 -34.33
N GLU A 40 -2.44 32.17 -34.46
CA GLU A 40 -3.63 32.69 -35.12
C GLU A 40 -3.64 32.15 -36.55
N GLU A 41 -4.23 30.98 -36.75
CA GLU A 41 -4.57 30.53 -38.08
C GLU A 41 -5.77 31.33 -38.55
N GLU A 42 -5.50 32.31 -39.41
CA GLU A 42 -6.48 33.06 -40.18
C GLU A 42 -7.72 32.21 -40.47
N GLU A 43 -8.85 32.64 -39.90
CA GLU A 43 -10.18 32.26 -40.38
C GLU A 43 -10.28 32.73 -41.82
N THR A 44 -9.96 31.83 -42.75
CA THR A 44 -10.22 32.08 -44.16
C THR A 44 -11.73 32.09 -44.35
N SER A 45 -12.24 33.30 -44.59
CA SER A 45 -13.62 33.60 -44.99
C SER A 45 -14.11 32.63 -46.05
N VAL A 46 -15.40 32.24 -45.95
CA VAL A 46 -16.11 31.46 -46.96
C VAL A 46 -16.06 32.22 -48.30
N GLU A 47 -15.08 31.89 -49.13
CA GLU A 47 -14.97 32.42 -50.48
C GLU A 47 -16.12 31.85 -51.32
N VAL A 48 -16.99 32.75 -51.78
CA VAL A 48 -17.99 32.45 -52.79
C VAL A 48 -17.24 32.29 -54.11
N ILE A 49 -17.07 31.04 -54.55
CA ILE A 49 -16.31 30.71 -55.76
C ILE A 49 -17.19 31.00 -56.98
N ASP A 50 -16.87 32.07 -57.71
CA ASP A 50 -17.29 32.23 -59.11
C ASP A 50 -16.66 31.12 -59.96
N SER A 51 -17.41 30.58 -60.92
CA SER A 51 -16.92 29.55 -61.84
C SER A 51 -15.67 30.04 -62.57
N LEU A 52 -14.59 29.24 -62.55
CA LEU A 52 -13.31 29.58 -63.15
C LEU A 52 -13.45 29.81 -64.67
N SER A 53 -12.64 30.72 -65.23
CA SER A 53 -12.60 30.90 -66.68
C SER A 53 -12.02 29.65 -67.34
N LEU A 54 -12.44 29.36 -68.58
CA LEU A 54 -11.96 28.18 -69.32
C LEU A 54 -10.42 28.17 -69.47
N LEU A 55 -9.81 29.35 -69.62
CA LEU A 55 -8.35 29.48 -69.72
C LEU A 55 -7.66 29.14 -68.39
N ASP A 56 -8.27 29.49 -67.26
CA ASP A 56 -7.75 29.17 -65.93
C ASP A 56 -7.89 27.69 -65.61
N VAL A 57 -9.04 27.09 -65.96
CA VAL A 57 -9.25 25.63 -65.86
C VAL A 57 -8.18 24.86 -66.61
N LEU A 58 -7.85 25.27 -67.84
CA LEU A 58 -6.78 24.65 -68.64
C LEU A 58 -5.40 24.80 -67.97
N ARG A 59 -5.04 26.00 -67.52
CA ARG A 59 -3.75 26.26 -66.86
C ARG A 59 -3.59 25.44 -65.59
N VAL A 60 -4.60 25.44 -64.72
CA VAL A 60 -4.55 24.73 -63.44
C VAL A 60 -4.60 23.21 -63.65
N SER A 61 -5.35 22.72 -64.65
CA SER A 61 -5.38 21.30 -65.00
C SER A 61 -3.99 20.78 -65.41
N THR A 62 -3.25 21.51 -66.25
CA THR A 62 -1.89 21.12 -66.64
C THR A 62 -0.95 21.02 -65.43
N ILE A 63 -1.10 21.92 -64.46
CA ILE A 63 -0.32 21.86 -63.21
C ILE A 63 -0.71 20.65 -62.37
N MET A 64 -2.01 20.37 -62.23
CA MET A 64 -2.48 19.20 -61.49
C MET A 64 -2.06 17.88 -62.15
N GLU A 65 -1.98 17.82 -63.49
CA GLU A 65 -1.47 16.65 -64.23
C GLU A 65 0.00 16.40 -63.90
N ASP A 66 0.84 17.44 -63.95
CA ASP A 66 2.24 17.35 -63.56
C ASP A 66 2.41 16.91 -62.09
N ILE A 67 1.56 17.42 -61.18
CA ILE A 67 1.58 16.99 -59.77
C ILE A 67 1.26 15.50 -59.65
N ILE A 68 0.24 14.99 -60.33
CA ILE A 68 -0.13 13.56 -60.30
C ILE A 68 1.00 12.70 -60.88
N ASP A 69 1.64 13.14 -61.96
CA ASP A 69 2.78 12.45 -62.57
C ASP A 69 3.97 12.41 -61.61
N GLN A 70 4.29 13.53 -60.96
CA GLN A 70 5.35 13.60 -59.95
C GLN A 70 5.06 12.71 -58.74
N LEU A 71 3.82 12.67 -58.25
CA LEU A 71 3.40 11.76 -57.19
C LEU A 71 3.48 10.30 -57.63
N SER A 72 3.19 10.00 -58.89
CA SER A 72 3.34 8.67 -59.46
C SER A 72 4.80 8.24 -59.50
N ILE A 73 5.69 9.12 -59.99
CA ILE A 73 7.14 8.93 -59.99
C ILE A 73 7.66 8.70 -58.56
N LEU A 74 7.21 9.50 -57.60
CA LEU A 74 7.56 9.33 -56.19
C LEU A 74 7.12 7.95 -55.65
N GLY A 75 5.96 7.46 -56.09
CA GLY A 75 5.47 6.12 -55.79
C GLY A 75 6.38 5.00 -56.30
N TYR A 76 6.98 5.16 -57.48
CA TYR A 76 7.95 4.23 -58.03
C TYR A 76 9.33 4.31 -57.36
N ILE A 77 9.75 5.51 -56.95
CA ILE A 77 11.05 5.74 -56.31
C ILE A 77 11.07 5.22 -54.88
N ILE A 78 9.96 5.37 -54.14
CA ILE A 78 9.81 4.89 -52.76
C ILE A 78 9.28 3.46 -52.82
N PRO A 79 10.13 2.42 -52.89
CA PRO A 79 9.68 1.10 -53.26
C PRO A 79 8.90 0.51 -52.09
N VAL A 80 7.71 0.01 -52.40
CA VAL A 80 6.87 -0.78 -51.50
C VAL A 80 7.57 -2.13 -51.23
N GLN A 81 8.62 -2.14 -50.40
CA GLN A 81 9.23 -3.37 -49.84
C GLN A 81 8.23 -4.19 -48.98
N TYR A 82 6.98 -3.73 -48.89
CA TYR A 82 5.88 -4.29 -48.12
C TYR A 82 5.25 -5.53 -48.80
N GLU A 83 5.03 -5.53 -50.12
CA GLU A 83 4.33 -6.66 -50.78
C GLU A 83 5.21 -7.90 -50.99
N ARG A 84 6.51 -7.71 -51.23
CA ARG A 84 7.45 -8.82 -51.50
C ARG A 84 7.68 -9.72 -50.28
N ARG A 85 7.41 -9.26 -49.05
CA ARG A 85 7.69 -10.02 -47.83
C ARG A 85 6.51 -10.86 -47.31
N GLN A 86 5.26 -10.50 -47.59
CA GLN A 86 4.10 -11.32 -47.23
C GLN A 86 3.96 -12.56 -48.13
N SER A 87 4.28 -12.44 -49.42
CA SER A 87 4.15 -13.54 -50.40
C SER A 87 5.16 -14.68 -50.21
N LEU A 88 6.33 -14.42 -49.59
CA LEU A 88 7.31 -15.47 -49.26
C LEU A 88 7.03 -16.14 -47.91
N SER A 89 6.45 -15.43 -46.95
CA SER A 89 6.22 -15.97 -45.60
C SER A 89 5.04 -16.94 -45.51
N GLN A 90 4.15 -16.97 -46.50
CA GLN A 90 2.97 -17.83 -46.51
C GLN A 90 3.18 -19.17 -47.26
N LYS A 91 4.34 -19.37 -47.90
CA LYS A 91 4.67 -20.59 -48.68
C LYS A 91 5.61 -21.57 -47.98
N THR A 92 6.06 -21.31 -46.75
CA THR A 92 6.96 -22.20 -46.00
C THR A 92 6.33 -22.88 -44.79
N SER A 93 5.02 -22.72 -44.56
CA SER A 93 4.31 -23.30 -43.40
C SER A 93 3.44 -24.53 -43.71
N HIS A 94 3.50 -25.08 -44.93
CA HIS A 94 2.76 -26.30 -45.29
C HIS A 94 3.64 -27.36 -45.96
N GLU A 95 4.69 -27.82 -45.27
CA GLU A 95 5.19 -29.17 -45.49
C GLU A 95 6.07 -29.62 -44.33
N ARG A 96 5.46 -30.36 -43.38
CA ARG A 96 6.05 -31.39 -42.48
C ARG A 96 5.22 -31.46 -41.20
N THR A 97 4.18 -32.27 -41.23
CA THR A 97 3.68 -32.97 -40.03
C THR A 97 2.99 -34.23 -40.50
N SER A 98 3.81 -35.25 -40.70
CA SER A 98 3.38 -36.64 -40.83
C SER A 98 3.66 -37.35 -39.51
N MET A 99 2.59 -37.92 -38.96
CA MET A 99 2.53 -39.16 -38.18
C MET A 99 3.03 -39.22 -36.71
N ALA A 100 2.05 -39.63 -35.89
CA ALA A 100 2.10 -40.68 -34.87
C ALA A 100 2.49 -40.33 -33.41
N SER A 101 1.50 -40.41 -32.52
CA SER A 101 1.46 -41.16 -31.24
C SER A 101 0.27 -40.64 -30.41
N SER A 102 -0.85 -41.35 -30.26
CA SER A 102 -1.13 -42.52 -29.42
C SER A 102 -0.98 -42.30 -27.90
N THR A 103 -2.13 -42.42 -27.22
CA THR A 103 -2.37 -42.99 -25.87
C THR A 103 -1.88 -42.29 -24.58
N ARG A 104 -2.86 -41.71 -23.87
CA ARG A 104 -3.37 -42.10 -22.52
C ARG A 104 -2.40 -42.32 -21.33
N LYS A 105 -2.71 -41.57 -20.26
CA LYS A 105 -2.76 -41.91 -18.80
C LYS A 105 -1.57 -41.55 -17.88
N SER A 106 -1.92 -40.73 -16.87
CA SER A 106 -1.77 -40.96 -15.41
C SER A 106 -0.40 -40.82 -14.71
N SER A 107 -0.50 -40.12 -13.56
CA SER A 107 0.22 -40.23 -12.27
C SER A 107 1.65 -39.67 -12.10
N VAL A 108 1.72 -38.57 -11.32
CA VAL A 108 2.52 -38.28 -10.11
C VAL A 108 3.72 -39.21 -9.81
N PRO A 109 4.91 -38.66 -9.47
CA PRO A 109 5.35 -38.69 -8.07
C PRO A 109 6.12 -37.46 -7.54
N LEU A 110 6.11 -37.38 -6.21
CA LEU A 110 6.84 -36.50 -5.29
C LEU A 110 8.32 -36.92 -5.12
N SER A 111 9.13 -35.95 -4.63
CA SER A 111 10.22 -36.08 -3.63
C SER A 111 11.69 -36.24 -4.07
N ALA A 112 12.54 -35.61 -3.23
CA ALA A 112 13.99 -35.76 -2.96
C ALA A 112 14.97 -35.08 -3.95
N LYS A 113 15.69 -34.00 -3.63
CA LYS A 113 16.72 -33.66 -2.60
C LYS A 113 18.16 -33.95 -3.08
N GLU A 114 19.06 -33.02 -2.73
CA GLU A 114 20.55 -33.00 -2.83
C GLU A 114 21.14 -32.35 -4.09
N LYS A 115 21.67 -31.11 -4.01
CA LYS A 115 23.03 -30.68 -3.56
C LYS A 115 24.18 -31.39 -4.30
N SER A 116 24.91 -30.66 -5.15
CA SER A 116 26.34 -30.35 -4.93
C SER A 116 26.99 -29.61 -6.13
N THR A 117 27.66 -28.51 -5.78
CA THR A 117 28.96 -27.97 -6.28
C THR A 117 29.43 -28.25 -7.72
N GLY A 118 29.64 -27.16 -8.46
CA GLY A 118 30.97 -26.78 -8.96
C GLY A 118 31.37 -27.22 -10.38
N PRO A 119 32.27 -26.47 -11.04
CA PRO A 119 32.17 -26.15 -12.46
C PRO A 119 33.28 -26.78 -13.32
N GLU A 120 33.06 -26.92 -14.63
CA GLU A 120 34.17 -26.96 -15.58
C GLU A 120 33.81 -26.48 -16.99
N ILE A 121 34.70 -25.65 -17.51
CA ILE A 121 34.69 -24.92 -18.77
C ILE A 121 35.19 -25.84 -19.89
N LYS A 122 34.51 -25.87 -21.06
CA LYS A 122 35.18 -25.99 -22.37
C LYS A 122 34.29 -25.62 -23.56
N GLN A 123 34.77 -24.60 -24.25
CA GLN A 123 34.89 -24.47 -25.72
C GLN A 123 33.68 -24.13 -26.61
N ARG A 124 33.75 -22.89 -27.09
CA ARG A 124 33.97 -22.51 -28.51
C ARG A 124 32.79 -22.72 -29.47
N GLY A 125 32.02 -21.65 -29.64
CA GLY A 125 31.28 -21.33 -30.87
C GLY A 125 31.46 -19.85 -31.18
N GLN A 126 32.10 -19.54 -32.31
CA GLN A 126 32.28 -18.18 -32.81
C GLN A 126 30.98 -17.69 -33.43
N ASP A 127 30.29 -16.75 -32.77
CA ASP A 127 29.26 -15.97 -33.45
C ASP A 127 29.87 -14.64 -33.91
N PHE A 128 30.10 -14.59 -35.21
CA PHE A 128 30.25 -13.36 -35.99
C PHE A 128 28.99 -12.50 -35.80
N ILE A 129 28.95 -11.72 -34.72
CA ILE A 129 28.02 -10.58 -34.64
C ILE A 129 28.60 -9.50 -35.55
N LEU A 130 28.18 -9.61 -36.81
CA LEU A 130 28.33 -8.63 -37.86
C LEU A 130 27.81 -7.27 -37.35
N LYS A 131 28.71 -6.48 -36.76
CA LYS A 131 28.51 -5.04 -36.57
C LYS A 131 28.39 -4.43 -37.97
N THR A 132 27.17 -4.21 -38.42
CA THR A 132 26.92 -3.33 -39.56
C THR A 132 26.65 -1.91 -39.07
N PRO A 133 27.24 -0.90 -39.74
CA PRO A 133 27.13 0.50 -39.37
C PRO A 133 25.84 1.12 -39.95
N THR A 134 25.64 2.39 -39.60
CA THR A 134 24.80 3.39 -40.29
C THR A 134 23.46 3.70 -39.61
N ARG A 135 23.57 4.61 -38.65
CA ARG A 135 22.53 5.22 -37.82
C ARG A 135 21.65 6.26 -38.55
N GLN A 136 21.52 6.22 -39.89
CA GLN A 136 20.92 7.36 -40.63
C GLN A 136 19.84 7.04 -41.69
N THR A 137 19.52 5.79 -42.03
CA THR A 137 18.47 5.56 -43.07
C THR A 137 17.73 4.23 -42.94
N MET A 138 17.06 3.99 -41.81
CA MET A 138 15.93 3.07 -41.80
C MET A 138 14.72 3.86 -41.32
N MET A 139 13.95 4.43 -42.26
CA MET A 139 12.55 4.70 -41.97
C MET A 139 11.92 3.40 -41.49
N THR A 140 11.22 3.44 -40.37
CA THR A 140 10.43 2.29 -39.90
C THR A 140 9.43 1.91 -40.99
N LEU A 141 9.12 0.61 -41.09
CA LEU A 141 8.17 0.09 -42.08
C LEU A 141 6.82 0.83 -42.03
N GLU A 142 6.41 1.23 -40.83
CA GLU A 142 5.20 2.02 -40.58
C GLU A 142 5.27 3.43 -41.19
N THR A 143 6.41 4.11 -41.05
CA THR A 143 6.61 5.44 -41.65
C THR A 143 6.60 5.36 -43.18
N LEU A 144 7.21 4.32 -43.76
CA LEU A 144 7.17 4.11 -45.21
C LEU A 144 5.75 3.84 -45.71
N LYS A 145 4.97 3.05 -44.96
CA LYS A 145 3.56 2.77 -45.25
C LYS A 145 2.72 4.06 -45.17
N LYS A 146 2.94 4.89 -44.15
CA LYS A 146 2.27 6.18 -44.00
C LYS A 146 2.56 7.08 -45.21
N ILE A 147 3.82 7.22 -45.60
CA ILE A 147 4.21 8.04 -46.76
C ILE A 147 3.52 7.58 -48.05
N GLN A 148 3.42 6.26 -48.27
CA GLN A 148 2.71 5.73 -49.44
C GLN A 148 1.20 5.99 -49.40
N ASN A 149 0.58 5.86 -48.22
CA ASN A 149 -0.82 6.19 -48.03
C ASN A 149 -1.08 7.69 -48.24
N ASP A 150 -0.25 8.56 -47.65
CA ASP A 150 -0.37 10.02 -47.76
C ASP A 150 -0.18 10.46 -49.22
N ARG A 151 0.78 9.86 -49.94
CA ARG A 151 0.99 10.07 -51.38
C ARG A 151 -0.26 9.69 -52.19
N GLN A 152 -0.82 8.51 -51.93
CA GLN A 152 -2.01 8.05 -52.65
C GLN A 152 -3.20 8.95 -52.36
N TYR A 153 -3.42 9.30 -51.08
CA TYR A 153 -4.46 10.24 -50.67
C TYR A 153 -4.33 11.58 -51.39
N PHE A 154 -3.14 12.17 -51.41
CA PHE A 154 -2.91 13.45 -52.09
C PHE A 154 -3.14 13.32 -53.60
N SER A 155 -2.70 12.22 -54.22
CA SER A 155 -2.98 11.93 -55.64
C SER A 155 -4.48 11.85 -55.92
N ASP A 156 -5.25 11.20 -55.06
CA ASP A 156 -6.71 11.06 -55.22
C ASP A 156 -7.42 12.41 -55.07
N VAL A 157 -6.99 13.24 -54.11
CA VAL A 157 -7.52 14.59 -53.88
C VAL A 157 -7.28 15.49 -55.09
N ILE A 158 -6.05 15.50 -55.63
CA ILE A 158 -5.71 16.31 -56.81
C ILE A 158 -6.42 15.79 -58.07
N ALA A 159 -6.53 14.47 -58.24
CA ALA A 159 -7.25 13.88 -59.37
C ALA A 159 -8.75 14.22 -59.34
N ASN A 160 -9.37 14.16 -58.16
CA ASN A 160 -10.77 14.52 -57.98
C ASN A 160 -11.01 16.02 -58.24
N ALA A 161 -10.13 16.89 -57.74
CA ALA A 161 -10.21 18.33 -57.97
C ALA A 161 -10.01 18.70 -59.45
N MET A 162 -9.05 18.05 -60.12
CA MET A 162 -8.83 18.24 -61.56
C MET A 162 -10.08 17.83 -62.36
N LYS A 163 -10.65 16.67 -62.05
CA LYS A 163 -11.86 16.19 -62.72
C LYS A 163 -13.05 17.12 -62.48
N GLU A 164 -13.28 17.54 -61.23
CA GLU A 164 -14.34 18.50 -60.88
C GLU A 164 -14.19 19.81 -61.66
N MET A 165 -12.96 20.31 -61.78
CA MET A 165 -12.65 21.55 -62.47
C MET A 165 -12.85 21.44 -63.98
N GLN A 166 -12.53 20.29 -64.59
CA GLN A 166 -12.81 20.02 -66.01
C GLN A 166 -14.30 19.84 -66.30
N ASP A 167 -15.03 19.15 -65.42
CA ASP A 167 -16.45 18.82 -65.60
C ASP A 167 -17.37 20.01 -65.29
N SER A 168 -17.03 20.82 -64.28
CA SER A 168 -17.93 21.83 -63.69
C SER A 168 -17.30 23.20 -63.43
N GLY A 169 -15.99 23.38 -63.66
CA GLY A 169 -15.31 24.65 -63.40
C GLY A 169 -15.20 25.03 -61.92
N SER A 170 -15.35 24.07 -61.01
CA SER A 170 -15.30 24.25 -59.55
C SER A 170 -14.22 23.37 -58.90
N PHE A 171 -13.87 23.67 -57.65
CA PHE A 171 -12.88 22.95 -56.83
C PHE A 171 -13.38 22.73 -55.39
N ARG A 172 -14.70 22.65 -55.22
CA ARG A 172 -15.35 22.59 -53.90
C ARG A 172 -14.94 21.33 -53.13
N SER A 173 -14.69 20.22 -53.81
CA SER A 173 -14.20 18.99 -53.17
C SER A 173 -12.85 19.17 -52.47
N LEU A 174 -11.95 19.97 -53.06
CA LEU A 174 -10.65 20.30 -52.45
C LEU A 174 -10.82 21.16 -51.21
N LEU A 175 -11.70 22.16 -51.26
CA LEU A 175 -11.99 23.02 -50.11
C LEU A 175 -12.62 22.23 -48.95
N GLU A 176 -13.57 21.34 -49.25
CA GLU A 176 -14.17 20.47 -48.24
C GLU A 176 -13.14 19.52 -47.61
N THR A 177 -12.26 18.95 -48.45
CA THR A 177 -11.17 18.08 -47.97
C THR A 177 -10.18 18.83 -47.08
N LEU A 178 -9.82 20.06 -47.46
CA LEU A 178 -8.94 20.92 -46.67
C LEU A 178 -9.59 21.32 -45.34
N GLY A 179 -10.88 21.66 -45.33
CA GLY A 179 -11.64 21.95 -44.11
C GLY A 179 -11.65 20.75 -43.15
N LYS A 180 -11.95 19.55 -43.67
CA LYS A 180 -11.88 18.30 -42.89
C LYS A 180 -10.49 18.05 -42.32
N GLU A 181 -9.42 18.36 -43.06
CA GLU A 181 -8.05 18.20 -42.58
C GLU A 181 -7.69 19.22 -41.48
N ARG A 182 -8.14 20.49 -41.60
CA ARG A 182 -8.01 21.48 -40.50
C ARG A 182 -8.71 21.00 -39.25
N ASP A 183 -9.96 20.56 -39.36
CA ASP A 183 -10.76 20.05 -38.24
C ASP A 183 -10.10 18.83 -37.60
N ASN A 184 -9.62 17.88 -38.42
CA ASN A 184 -8.90 16.71 -37.94
C ASN A 184 -7.64 17.11 -37.18
N ARG A 185 -6.85 18.04 -37.69
CA ARG A 185 -5.62 18.52 -37.02
C ARG A 185 -5.93 19.15 -35.67
N ILE A 186 -6.96 19.98 -35.56
CA ILE A 186 -7.40 20.57 -34.28
C ILE A 186 -7.80 19.44 -33.31
N ASN A 187 -8.65 18.50 -33.76
CA ASN A 187 -9.07 17.35 -32.96
C ASN A 187 -7.87 16.50 -32.49
N PHE A 188 -6.85 16.31 -33.33
CA PHE A 188 -5.62 15.60 -32.94
C PHE A 188 -4.86 16.33 -31.84
N HIS A 189 -4.69 17.65 -31.95
CA HIS A 189 -4.06 18.45 -30.89
C HIS A 189 -4.83 18.39 -29.57
N ASP A 190 -6.16 18.47 -29.62
CA ASP A 190 -7.01 18.34 -28.43
C ASP A 190 -6.88 16.98 -27.76
N VAL A 191 -6.84 15.91 -28.56
CA VAL A 191 -6.63 14.54 -28.05
C VAL A 191 -5.25 14.41 -27.40
N ILE A 192 -4.21 14.95 -28.02
CA ILE A 192 -2.84 14.93 -27.47
C ILE A 192 -2.78 15.67 -26.13
N THR A 193 -3.29 16.89 -26.07
CA THR A 193 -3.29 17.71 -24.85
C THR A 193 -4.06 17.03 -23.72
N ARG A 194 -5.22 16.45 -24.03
CA ARG A 194 -6.05 15.71 -23.06
C ARG A 194 -5.34 14.46 -22.55
N GLU A 195 -4.75 13.68 -23.45
CA GLU A 195 -4.00 12.47 -23.11
C GLU A 195 -2.80 12.81 -22.23
N GLU A 196 -2.05 13.86 -22.56
CA GLU A 196 -0.90 14.28 -21.77
C GLU A 196 -1.29 14.75 -20.36
N LYS A 197 -2.37 15.53 -20.24
CA LYS A 197 -2.95 15.91 -18.95
C LYS A 197 -3.37 14.67 -18.14
N GLY A 198 -4.05 13.71 -18.78
CA GLY A 198 -4.43 12.44 -18.18
C GLY A 198 -3.23 11.65 -17.66
N ARG A 199 -2.17 11.54 -18.47
CA ARG A 199 -0.92 10.86 -18.09
C ARG A 199 -0.24 11.50 -16.89
N ARG A 200 -0.21 12.84 -16.81
CA ARG A 200 0.33 13.57 -15.64
C ARG A 200 -0.50 13.29 -14.38
N GLN A 201 -1.83 13.30 -14.48
CA GLN A 201 -2.73 12.99 -13.36
C GLN A 201 -2.55 11.54 -12.87
N ILE A 202 -2.51 10.57 -13.78
CA ILE A 202 -2.27 9.16 -13.46
C ILE A 202 -0.94 9.00 -12.71
N LYS A 203 0.14 9.64 -13.19
CA LYS A 203 1.45 9.59 -12.53
C LYS A 203 1.41 10.20 -11.13
N SER A 204 0.70 11.31 -10.94
CA SER A 204 0.52 11.94 -9.63
C SER A 204 -0.24 11.03 -8.66
N LEU A 205 -1.37 10.47 -9.10
CA LEU A 205 -2.18 9.56 -8.29
C LEU A 205 -1.43 8.27 -7.93
N GLN A 206 -0.66 7.72 -8.87
CA GLN A 206 0.20 6.56 -8.60
C GLN A 206 1.24 6.86 -7.51
N LYS A 207 1.85 8.06 -7.54
CA LYS A 207 2.78 8.49 -6.50
C LYS A 207 2.07 8.61 -5.14
N GLN A 208 0.94 9.32 -5.09
CA GLN A 208 0.14 9.46 -3.85
C GLN A 208 -0.27 8.11 -3.27
N LEU A 209 -0.67 7.16 -4.12
CA LEU A 209 -1.04 5.81 -3.68
C LEU A 209 0.13 5.07 -3.02
N VAL A 210 1.34 5.19 -3.58
CA VAL A 210 2.55 4.61 -3.00
C VAL A 210 2.91 5.28 -1.67
N ASP A 211 2.81 6.61 -1.60
CA ASP A 211 3.11 7.37 -0.38
C ASP A 211 2.15 7.01 0.76
N VAL A 212 0.83 6.97 0.50
CA VAL A 212 -0.19 6.55 1.49
C VAL A 212 0.04 5.10 1.94
N LYS A 213 0.42 4.20 1.03
CA LYS A 213 0.72 2.81 1.38
C LYS A 213 1.92 2.74 2.34
N LYS A 214 2.97 3.51 2.07
CA LYS A 214 4.18 3.57 2.91
C LYS A 214 3.87 4.18 4.29
N GLU A 215 3.09 5.25 4.33
CA GLU A 215 2.66 5.89 5.57
C GLU A 215 1.83 4.93 6.44
N ARG A 216 0.83 4.27 5.87
CA ARG A 216 0.03 3.28 6.61
C ARG A 216 0.88 2.14 7.14
N GLN A 217 1.84 1.65 6.36
CA GLN A 217 2.77 0.61 6.80
C GLN A 217 3.60 1.08 8.01
N MET A 218 4.07 2.32 8.00
CA MET A 218 4.81 2.92 9.11
C MET A 218 3.92 3.07 10.36
N GLN A 219 2.67 3.53 10.20
CA GLN A 219 1.73 3.65 11.33
C GLN A 219 1.45 2.28 11.98
N VAL A 220 1.25 1.23 11.17
CA VAL A 220 1.08 -0.14 11.69
C VAL A 220 2.33 -0.62 12.42
N GLN A 221 3.52 -0.36 11.88
CA GLN A 221 4.77 -0.72 12.55
C GLN A 221 4.93 0.00 13.90
N ASN A 222 4.74 1.32 13.93
CA ASN A 222 4.83 2.11 15.15
C ASN A 222 3.80 1.65 16.20
N GLY A 223 2.57 1.35 15.76
CA GLY A 223 1.54 0.79 16.64
C GLY A 223 1.93 -0.57 17.22
N ASN A 224 2.53 -1.45 16.41
CA ASN A 224 3.02 -2.75 16.88
C ASN A 224 4.16 -2.62 17.89
N GLU A 225 5.09 -1.69 17.66
CA GLU A 225 6.17 -1.39 18.60
C GLU A 225 5.62 -0.86 19.94
N TYR A 226 4.63 0.03 19.87
CA TYR A 226 3.96 0.55 21.07
C TYR A 226 3.21 -0.55 21.85
N ILE A 227 2.50 -1.44 21.14
CA ILE A 227 1.84 -2.60 21.76
C ILE A 227 2.85 -3.52 22.43
N ALA A 228 4.01 -3.75 21.81
CA ALA A 228 5.07 -4.58 22.39
C ALA A 228 5.60 -3.95 23.70
N HIS A 229 5.92 -2.66 23.67
CA HIS A 229 6.37 -1.92 24.85
C HIS A 229 5.34 -1.96 26.00
N LEU A 230 4.05 -1.75 25.71
CA LEU A 230 3.00 -1.82 26.72
C LEU A 230 2.83 -3.24 27.29
N LYS A 231 3.00 -4.29 26.48
CA LYS A 231 2.97 -5.69 26.96
C LYS A 231 4.11 -5.96 27.93
N ASP A 232 5.31 -5.47 27.64
CA ASP A 232 6.48 -5.63 28.51
C ASP A 232 6.26 -4.92 29.84
N GLN A 233 5.78 -3.67 29.81
CA GLN A 233 5.43 -2.92 31.04
C GLN A 233 4.36 -3.63 31.87
N LEU A 234 3.32 -4.15 31.23
CA LEU A 234 2.26 -4.88 31.93
C LEU A 234 2.81 -6.16 32.58
N GLN A 235 3.68 -6.88 31.88
CA GLN A 235 4.30 -8.09 32.40
C GLN A 235 5.22 -7.78 33.59
N GLU A 236 6.01 -6.71 33.52
CA GLU A 236 6.86 -6.24 34.62
C GLU A 236 6.02 -5.88 35.85
N MET A 237 4.97 -5.07 35.67
CA MET A 237 4.07 -4.65 36.75
C MET A 237 3.36 -5.85 37.39
N LYS A 238 2.96 -6.84 36.58
CA LYS A 238 2.34 -8.08 37.08
C LYS A 238 3.32 -8.91 37.91
N ALA A 239 4.58 -9.03 37.47
CA ALA A 239 5.61 -9.73 38.21
C ALA A 239 5.92 -9.04 39.55
N LYS A 240 6.11 -7.71 39.52
CA LYS A 240 6.37 -6.90 40.73
C LYS A 240 5.23 -7.01 41.74
N THR A 241 4.00 -6.83 41.29
CA THR A 241 2.80 -6.91 42.14
C THR A 241 2.63 -8.30 42.76
N ASN A 242 2.92 -9.37 42.00
CA ASN A 242 2.85 -10.73 42.53
C ASN A 242 3.88 -10.95 43.65
N LEU A 243 5.13 -10.55 43.42
CA LEU A 243 6.20 -10.69 44.39
C LEU A 243 5.90 -9.89 45.69
N GLU A 244 5.40 -8.67 45.55
CA GLU A 244 5.00 -7.83 46.67
C GLU A 244 3.87 -8.47 47.48
N ASN A 245 2.83 -8.97 46.81
CA ASN A 245 1.74 -9.69 47.47
C ASN A 245 2.23 -10.92 48.24
N LEU A 246 3.13 -11.72 47.65
CA LEU A 246 3.69 -12.90 48.30
C LEU A 246 4.52 -12.52 49.54
N TYR A 247 5.34 -11.48 49.41
CA TYR A 247 6.13 -10.96 50.52
C TYR A 247 5.25 -10.48 51.67
N MET A 248 4.25 -9.64 51.38
CA MET A 248 3.33 -9.09 52.38
C MET A 248 2.50 -10.17 53.06
N LYS A 249 1.99 -11.15 52.28
CA LYS A 249 1.28 -12.30 52.83
C LYS A 249 2.18 -13.10 53.77
N ARG A 250 3.40 -13.44 53.36
CA ARG A 250 4.33 -14.19 54.21
C ARG A 250 4.72 -13.41 55.47
N ASN A 251 4.94 -12.11 55.35
CA ASN A 251 5.26 -11.25 56.48
C ASN A 251 4.11 -11.20 57.52
N THR A 252 2.87 -11.02 57.05
CA THR A 252 1.68 -11.00 57.93
C THR A 252 1.41 -12.37 58.56
N GLU A 253 1.51 -13.46 57.80
CA GLU A 253 1.40 -14.84 58.33
C GLU A 253 2.44 -15.11 59.43
N LEU A 254 3.69 -14.66 59.23
CA LEU A 254 4.74 -14.79 60.24
C LEU A 254 4.43 -13.97 61.49
N GLN A 255 3.96 -12.73 61.36
CA GLN A 255 3.57 -11.90 62.50
C GLN A 255 2.41 -12.51 63.29
N ILE A 256 1.39 -13.04 62.60
CA ILE A 256 0.27 -13.74 63.23
C ILE A 256 0.79 -14.98 63.97
N SER A 257 1.58 -15.84 63.30
CA SER A 257 2.13 -17.04 63.93
C SER A 257 3.01 -16.72 65.15
N GLN A 258 3.81 -15.66 65.10
CA GLN A 258 4.65 -15.25 66.22
C GLN A 258 3.82 -14.74 67.39
N THR A 259 2.82 -13.90 67.11
CA THR A 259 1.90 -13.37 68.12
C THR A 259 1.12 -14.49 68.77
N GLN A 260 0.55 -15.39 67.97
CA GLN A 260 -0.19 -16.56 68.46
C GLN A 260 0.67 -17.42 69.38
N LYS A 261 1.92 -17.74 68.99
CA LYS A 261 2.84 -18.51 69.86
C LYS A 261 3.13 -17.82 71.19
N LYS A 262 3.28 -16.49 71.20
CA LYS A 262 3.49 -15.72 72.44
C LYS A 262 2.26 -15.76 73.34
N CYS A 263 1.07 -15.55 72.76
CA CYS A 263 -0.20 -15.64 73.48
C CYS A 263 -0.42 -17.04 74.08
N ASN A 264 -0.25 -18.09 73.27
CA ASN A 264 -0.41 -19.47 73.73
C ASN A 264 0.53 -19.80 74.89
N ARG A 265 1.80 -19.37 74.83
CA ARG A 265 2.76 -19.59 75.92
C ARG A 265 2.36 -18.85 77.20
N ALA A 266 1.84 -17.62 77.08
CA ALA A 266 1.35 -16.87 78.23
C ALA A 266 0.09 -17.52 78.84
N GLU A 267 -0.81 -18.02 77.98
CA GLU A 267 -2.00 -18.76 78.38
C GLU A 267 -1.64 -20.07 79.11
N GLU A 268 -0.69 -20.85 78.58
CA GLU A 268 -0.17 -22.06 79.22
C GLU A 268 0.36 -21.77 80.63
N LEU A 269 1.16 -20.70 80.80
CA LEU A 269 1.68 -20.29 82.11
C LEU A 269 0.57 -19.91 83.10
N LEU A 270 -0.46 -19.19 82.64
CA LEU A 270 -1.60 -18.83 83.48
C LEU A 270 -2.42 -20.06 83.86
N LEU A 271 -2.60 -21.02 82.94
CA LEU A 271 -3.28 -22.28 83.23
C LEU A 271 -2.50 -23.12 84.25
N GLU A 272 -1.18 -23.19 84.13
CA GLU A 272 -0.32 -23.84 85.13
C GLU A 272 -0.46 -23.18 86.52
N GLU A 273 -0.54 -21.85 86.58
CA GLU A 273 -0.74 -21.11 87.83
C GLU A 273 -2.13 -21.33 88.43
N ILE A 274 -3.18 -21.33 87.60
CA ILE A 274 -4.55 -21.65 88.01
C ILE A 274 -4.61 -23.06 88.61
N GLU A 275 -4.01 -24.06 87.95
CA GLU A 275 -4.01 -25.44 88.43
C GLU A 275 -3.24 -25.56 89.75
N LYS A 276 -2.10 -24.87 89.88
CA LYS A 276 -1.34 -24.82 91.13
C LYS A 276 -2.14 -24.20 92.28
N LEU A 277 -2.88 -23.12 92.02
CA LEU A 277 -3.75 -22.49 93.00
C LEU A 277 -4.93 -23.40 93.37
N ARG A 278 -5.55 -24.05 92.38
CA ARG A 278 -6.63 -25.03 92.58
C ARG A 278 -6.19 -26.14 93.55
N MET A 279 -5.01 -26.73 93.32
CA MET A 279 -4.46 -27.77 94.20
C MET A 279 -4.20 -27.26 95.62
N LYS A 280 -3.71 -26.02 95.79
CA LYS A 280 -3.52 -25.42 97.12
C LYS A 280 -4.84 -25.19 97.86
N THR A 281 -5.86 -24.68 97.16
CA THR A 281 -7.19 -24.48 97.74
C THR A 281 -7.85 -25.80 98.10
N GLU A 282 -7.69 -26.84 97.29
CA GLU A 282 -8.18 -28.19 97.58
C GLU A 282 -7.52 -28.78 98.84
N GLU A 283 -6.20 -28.60 98.99
CA GLU A 283 -5.46 -28.97 100.20
C GLU A 283 -5.94 -28.20 101.44
N GLU A 284 -6.09 -26.88 101.34
CA GLU A 284 -6.59 -26.03 102.43
C GLU A 284 -8.00 -26.46 102.86
N ASN A 285 -8.90 -26.71 101.91
CA ASN A 285 -10.24 -27.21 102.18
C ASN A 285 -10.21 -28.58 102.88
N ARG A 286 -9.30 -29.47 102.47
CA ARG A 286 -9.14 -30.78 103.14
C ARG A 286 -8.70 -30.62 104.58
N VAL A 287 -7.66 -29.83 104.83
CA VAL A 287 -7.14 -29.56 106.18
C VAL A 287 -8.21 -28.86 107.03
N HIS A 288 -8.95 -27.89 106.48
CA HIS A 288 -10.05 -27.24 107.17
C HIS A 288 -11.13 -28.24 107.60
N MET A 289 -11.55 -29.14 106.71
CA MET A 289 -12.51 -30.19 107.01
C MET A 289 -12.00 -31.16 108.09
N GLU A 290 -10.72 -31.55 108.03
CA GLU A 290 -10.08 -32.37 109.07
C GLU A 290 -10.08 -31.68 110.44
N ILE A 291 -9.74 -30.39 110.50
CA ILE A 291 -9.78 -29.57 111.71
C ILE A 291 -11.21 -29.44 112.24
N GLU A 292 -12.19 -29.15 111.37
CA GLU A 292 -13.59 -29.01 111.77
C GLU A 292 -14.13 -30.33 112.34
N MET A 293 -13.83 -31.46 111.69
CA MET A 293 -14.17 -32.79 112.21
C MET A 293 -13.53 -33.06 113.57
N PHE A 294 -12.25 -32.72 113.75
CA PHE A 294 -11.55 -32.86 115.02
C PHE A 294 -12.21 -32.04 116.13
N LEU A 295 -12.49 -30.75 115.88
CA LEU A 295 -13.13 -29.86 116.85
C LEU A 295 -14.56 -30.29 117.20
N ARG A 296 -15.37 -30.75 116.23
CA ARG A 296 -16.70 -31.30 116.48
C ARG A 296 -16.64 -32.55 117.37
N LYS A 297 -15.64 -33.40 117.16
CA LYS A 297 -15.42 -34.61 117.97
C LYS A 297 -15.09 -34.26 119.42
N GLU A 298 -14.22 -33.26 119.65
CA GLU A 298 -13.92 -32.74 121.00
C GLU A 298 -15.14 -32.09 121.68
N GLN A 299 -15.94 -31.30 120.95
CA GLN A 299 -17.18 -30.70 121.49
C GLN A 299 -18.25 -31.75 121.86
N GLN A 300 -18.35 -32.86 121.14
CA GLN A 300 -19.23 -33.98 121.51
C GLN A 300 -18.75 -34.74 122.75
N VAL A 301 -17.45 -34.70 123.08
CA VAL A 301 -16.88 -35.30 124.29
C VAL A 301 -17.03 -34.36 125.50
N SER A 302 -17.14 -33.04 125.31
CA SER A 302 -17.25 -32.05 126.40
C SER A 302 -18.66 -31.60 126.78
N LEU A 303 -19.70 -32.08 126.09
CA LEU A 303 -21.11 -31.90 126.48
C LEU A 303 -21.62 -33.14 127.26
N PRO A 304 -21.73 -33.11 128.60
CA PRO A 304 -22.53 -34.10 129.31
C PRO A 304 -24.01 -33.90 128.95
N ALA A 305 -24.63 -35.00 128.52
CA ALA A 305 -26.08 -35.14 128.57
C ALA A 305 -26.57 -34.90 130.00
N ILE A 306 -27.68 -34.17 130.11
CA ILE A 306 -28.53 -34.10 131.31
C ILE A 306 -28.88 -35.51 131.79
#